data_AF-W4LQZ9-F1
#
_entry.id   AF-W4LQZ9-F1
#
_cell.length_a   1.000
_cell.length_b   1.000
_cell.length_c   1.000
_cell.angle_alpha   90.00
_cell.angle_beta   90.00
_cell.angle_gamma   90.00
#
_symmetry.space_group_name_H-M   'P 1'
#
loop_
_entity.id
_entity.type
_entity.pdbx_description
1 polymer ?
#
loop_
_entity_poly.entity_id
_entity_poly.type
_entity_poly.pdbx_seq_one_letter_code
_entity_poly.pdbx_strand_id
1 'polypeptide(L)'
;NPMECGLNLPDGPTLPFHFEVVLNPYQTQPGARGAYVRCIYKRAFTPVPDGPGDTVVTSPGDDVLSLMGTISDAAPALIPTAVNTIIQQQFQPTTDAVRGTHGQIFGATEIRGLGMSTEIGVALQDAEAATEAILAVAQRHAFASIVALRYVKASPATLAFTRFEPITCTIELPAVGSARTEEAYRQIWSELDRRGIPYTLHWGQGLRADADFIRRSFGARVDAWLAARRQFLSPAARRMFSNDLVVACGLAD
;
A
#
# COMPACT_ATOMS: atom_id res chain seq x y z
N ASN A 1 -8.13 -35.09 1.68
CA ASN A 1 -7.64 -34.10 2.66
C ASN A 1 -7.78 -32.71 2.07
N PRO A 2 -8.82 -31.95 2.44
CA PRO A 2 -8.79 -30.52 2.17
C PRO A 2 -7.62 -29.95 2.96
N MET A 3 -6.75 -29.20 2.27
CA MET A 3 -5.57 -28.56 2.85
C MET A 3 -5.99 -27.79 4.10
N GLU A 4 -5.46 -28.16 5.27
CA GLU A 4 -5.49 -27.29 6.44
C GLU A 4 -4.87 -25.96 6.02
N CYS A 5 -5.68 -24.91 5.97
CA CYS A 5 -5.19 -23.56 5.79
C CYS A 5 -4.36 -23.23 7.04
N GLY A 6 -3.03 -23.32 6.94
CA GLY A 6 -2.10 -23.29 8.07
C GLY A 6 -2.08 -22.00 8.91
N LEU A 7 -2.94 -21.03 8.61
CA LEU A 7 -3.06 -19.78 9.34
C LEU A 7 -4.14 -19.79 10.44
N ASN A 8 -5.00 -20.83 10.51
CA ASN A 8 -6.10 -20.93 11.50
C ASN A 8 -6.87 -19.60 11.65
N LEU A 9 -7.38 -19.07 10.53
CA LEU A 9 -8.03 -17.77 10.49
C LEU A 9 -9.27 -17.74 11.41
N PRO A 10 -9.66 -16.55 11.93
CA PRO A 10 -10.73 -16.43 12.93
C PRO A 10 -12.08 -17.03 12.51
N ASP A 11 -12.37 -17.09 11.21
CA ASP A 11 -13.63 -17.64 10.67
C ASP A 11 -13.43 -18.98 9.94
N GLY A 12 -12.36 -19.70 10.31
CA GLY A 12 -11.97 -20.99 9.76
C GLY A 12 -11.68 -20.92 8.25
N PRO A 13 -12.31 -21.77 7.42
CA PRO A 13 -12.05 -21.85 5.98
C PRO A 13 -12.74 -20.75 5.16
N THR A 14 -13.54 -19.87 5.79
CA THR A 14 -14.25 -18.80 5.08
C THR A 14 -13.25 -17.81 4.49
N LEU A 15 -13.38 -17.51 3.20
CA LEU A 15 -12.54 -16.50 2.55
C LEU A 15 -12.85 -15.11 3.15
N PRO A 16 -11.85 -14.38 3.68
CA PRO A 16 -12.05 -13.03 4.17
C PRO A 16 -12.55 -12.10 3.07
N PHE A 17 -13.39 -11.12 3.45
CA PHE A 17 -13.76 -10.03 2.54
C PHE A 17 -12.60 -9.03 2.36
N HIS A 18 -11.82 -8.81 3.42
CA HIS A 18 -10.54 -8.10 3.40
C HIS A 18 -9.49 -9.00 4.02
N PHE A 19 -8.34 -9.11 3.36
CA PHE A 19 -7.16 -9.78 3.88
C PHE A 19 -5.98 -8.84 3.71
N GLU A 20 -5.25 -8.60 4.79
CA GLU A 20 -4.09 -7.73 4.80
C GLU A 20 -2.99 -8.36 5.65
N VAL A 21 -1.76 -8.21 5.18
CA VAL A 21 -0.56 -8.62 5.90
C VAL A 21 0.31 -7.39 6.07
N VAL A 22 0.62 -7.02 7.31
CA VAL A 22 1.61 -6.00 7.63
C VAL A 22 2.88 -6.69 8.11
N LEU A 23 3.99 -6.37 7.48
CA LEU A 23 5.31 -6.87 7.84
C LEU A 23 6.14 -5.75 8.44
N ASN A 24 6.79 -6.08 9.55
CA ASN A 24 7.89 -5.31 10.09
C ASN A 24 9.17 -5.64 9.31
N PRO A 25 9.73 -4.69 8.54
CA PRO A 25 10.90 -4.97 7.70
C PRO A 25 12.17 -5.30 8.48
N TYR A 26 12.17 -5.09 9.81
CA TYR A 26 13.31 -5.32 10.70
C TYR A 26 13.12 -6.53 11.63
N GLN A 27 12.00 -7.25 11.55
CA GLN A 27 11.73 -8.48 12.33
C GLN A 27 11.40 -9.67 11.40
N THR A 28 12.31 -9.95 10.47
CA THR A 28 12.14 -10.95 9.40
C THR A 28 12.66 -12.35 9.74
N GLN A 29 13.35 -12.52 10.87
CA GLN A 29 13.94 -13.81 11.25
C GLN A 29 12.85 -14.83 11.67
N PRO A 30 13.07 -16.14 11.44
CA PRO A 30 12.16 -17.17 11.90
C PRO A 30 11.86 -17.05 13.41
N GLY A 31 10.58 -17.07 13.77
CA GLY A 31 10.14 -16.91 15.16
C GLY A 31 10.12 -15.49 15.71
N ALA A 32 10.57 -14.47 14.96
CA ALA A 32 10.58 -13.07 15.41
C ALA A 32 9.19 -12.41 15.51
N ARG A 33 8.15 -13.05 14.96
CA ARG A 33 6.75 -12.58 14.98
C ARG A 33 6.55 -11.19 14.37
N GLY A 34 7.32 -10.83 13.35
CA GLY A 34 7.22 -9.54 12.65
C GLY A 34 6.11 -9.44 11.59
N ALA A 35 5.17 -10.39 11.56
CA ALA A 35 4.06 -10.40 10.61
C ALA A 35 2.73 -10.31 11.35
N TYR A 36 1.88 -9.39 10.89
CA TYR A 36 0.58 -9.08 11.47
C TYR A 36 -0.48 -9.28 10.40
N VAL A 37 -1.54 -10.01 10.74
CA VAL A 37 -2.59 -10.38 9.77
C VAL A 37 -3.90 -9.78 10.22
N ARG A 38 -4.55 -9.06 9.30
CA ARG A 38 -5.90 -8.52 9.50
C ARG A 38 -6.87 -9.18 8.54
N CYS A 39 -7.94 -9.72 9.09
CA CYS A 39 -9.05 -10.31 8.34
C CYS A 39 -10.34 -9.56 8.68
N ILE A 40 -11.13 -9.20 7.66
CA ILE A 40 -12.47 -8.64 7.85
C ILE A 40 -13.46 -9.51 7.08
N TYR A 41 -14.58 -9.83 7.72
CA TYR A 41 -15.63 -10.66 7.16
C TYR A 41 -16.94 -9.91 7.07
N LYS A 42 -17.73 -10.20 6.03
CA LYS A 42 -19.10 -9.68 5.93
C LYS A 42 -19.99 -10.41 6.93
N ARG A 43 -20.79 -9.65 7.67
CA ARG A 43 -21.81 -10.13 8.59
C ARG A 43 -23.11 -9.39 8.35
N ALA A 44 -24.23 -10.05 8.63
CA ALA A 44 -25.49 -9.35 8.76
C ALA A 44 -25.35 -8.28 9.86
N PHE A 45 -25.77 -7.06 9.55
CA PHE A 45 -25.67 -5.91 10.42
C PHE A 45 -27.05 -5.27 10.56
N THR A 46 -27.49 -5.07 11.79
CA THR A 46 -28.69 -4.30 12.11
C THR A 46 -28.22 -2.93 12.60
N PRO A 47 -28.57 -1.83 11.92
CA PRO A 47 -28.20 -0.50 12.36
C PRO A 47 -28.69 -0.25 13.79
N VAL A 48 -27.78 0.12 14.69
CA VAL A 48 -28.11 0.68 15.99
C VAL A 48 -28.22 2.20 15.78
N PRO A 49 -29.21 2.90 16.36
CA PRO A 49 -29.27 4.36 16.25
C PRO A 49 -27.97 4.99 16.75
N ASP A 50 -27.41 5.94 15.98
CA ASP A 50 -26.17 6.63 16.31
C ASP A 50 -26.23 7.19 17.73
N GLY A 51 -25.32 6.75 18.59
CA GLY A 51 -25.17 7.31 19.93
C GLY A 51 -24.37 8.61 19.85
N PRO A 52 -24.52 9.56 20.80
CA PRO A 52 -23.60 10.68 20.89
C PRO A 52 -22.19 10.13 21.14
N GLY A 53 -21.29 10.29 20.17
CA GLY A 53 -19.92 9.78 20.27
C GLY A 53 -19.68 8.43 19.58
N ASP A 54 -20.32 8.19 18.42
CA ASP A 54 -19.92 7.15 17.46
C ASP A 54 -18.39 7.12 17.35
N THR A 55 -17.84 6.16 18.06
CA THR A 55 -16.43 6.14 18.40
C THR A 55 -15.73 5.81 17.10
N VAL A 56 -14.98 6.77 16.58
CA VAL A 56 -14.05 6.52 15.48
C VAL A 56 -13.14 5.40 15.96
N VAL A 57 -13.37 4.17 15.49
CA VAL A 57 -12.43 3.09 15.71
C VAL A 57 -11.26 3.44 14.81
N THR A 58 -10.26 4.12 15.38
CA THR A 58 -8.98 4.34 14.71
C THR A 58 -8.41 2.97 14.43
N SER A 59 -8.49 2.54 13.17
CA SER A 59 -7.93 1.28 12.74
C SER A 59 -6.40 1.41 12.69
N PRO A 60 -5.64 0.30 12.84
CA PRO A 60 -4.17 0.34 12.81
C PRO A 60 -3.57 0.99 11.55
N GLY A 61 -4.32 1.10 10.45
CA GLY A 61 -3.88 1.83 9.24
C GLY A 61 -3.84 3.36 9.41
N ASP A 62 -4.74 3.92 10.23
CA ASP A 62 -4.84 5.37 10.47
C ASP A 62 -3.72 5.87 11.39
N ASP A 63 -3.21 5.01 12.28
CA ASP A 63 -2.24 5.39 13.32
C ASP A 63 -0.77 5.15 12.94
N VAL A 64 -0.50 4.45 11.83
CA VAL A 64 0.89 4.24 11.38
C VAL A 64 1.47 5.52 10.79
N LEU A 65 0.73 6.24 9.94
CA LEU A 65 1.22 7.48 9.33
C LEU A 65 1.37 8.62 10.35
N SER A 66 0.41 8.74 11.28
CA SER A 66 0.45 9.75 12.35
C SER A 66 1.65 9.55 13.29
N LEU A 67 1.99 8.30 13.60
CA LEU A 67 3.04 7.95 14.55
C LEU A 67 4.42 7.87 13.90
N MET A 68 4.51 7.52 12.61
CA MET A 68 5.77 7.55 11.88
C MET A 68 6.40 8.95 11.90
N GLY A 69 5.61 10.04 11.90
CA GLY A 69 6.12 11.41 12.06
C GLY A 69 7.07 11.60 13.26
N THR A 70 6.93 10.81 14.32
CA THR A 70 7.81 10.81 15.51
C THR A 70 9.18 10.17 15.27
N ILE A 71 9.33 9.33 14.23
CA ILE A 71 10.61 8.71 13.84
C ILE A 71 11.48 9.66 13.02
N SER A 72 10.94 10.80 12.56
CA SER A 72 11.67 11.75 11.70
C SER A 72 12.97 12.28 12.31
N ASP A 73 13.05 12.36 13.65
CA ASP A 73 14.22 12.83 14.39
C ASP A 73 15.22 11.71 14.75
N ALA A 74 14.93 10.45 14.43
CA ALA A 74 15.79 9.34 14.80
C ALA A 74 17.05 9.29 13.93
N ALA A 75 18.23 9.10 14.56
CA ALA A 75 19.45 8.78 13.84
C ALA A 75 19.23 7.48 13.01
N PRO A 76 19.79 7.35 11.79
CA PRO A 76 19.55 6.20 10.92
C PRO A 76 19.74 4.82 11.56
N ALA A 77 20.71 4.70 12.47
CA ALA A 77 20.99 3.46 13.21
C ALA A 77 19.88 3.07 14.21
N LEU A 78 19.05 4.02 14.63
CA LEU A 78 17.95 3.80 15.59
C LEU A 78 16.61 3.51 14.91
N ILE A 79 16.50 3.71 13.58
CA ILE A 79 15.27 3.48 12.82
C ILE A 79 14.69 2.07 13.04
N PRO A 80 15.46 0.97 12.96
CA PRO A 80 14.91 -0.37 13.19
C PRO A 80 14.28 -0.51 14.58
N THR A 81 14.93 0.01 15.62
CA THR A 81 14.42 -0.03 16.99
C THR A 81 13.14 0.78 17.12
N ALA A 82 13.09 2.00 16.58
CA ALA A 82 11.91 2.86 16.63
C ALA A 82 10.71 2.22 15.92
N VAL A 83 10.93 1.67 14.72
CA VAL A 83 9.88 0.97 13.96
C VAL A 83 9.38 -0.27 14.71
N ASN A 84 10.27 -1.07 15.30
CA ASN A 84 9.88 -2.23 16.11
C ASN A 84 8.97 -1.84 17.28
N THR A 85 9.34 -0.79 18.03
CA THR A 85 8.55 -0.32 19.18
C THR A 85 7.16 0.15 18.74
N ILE A 86 7.09 0.94 17.67
CA ILE A 86 5.82 1.49 17.16
C ILE A 86 4.89 0.38 16.67
N ILE A 87 5.40 -0.54 15.84
CA ILE A 87 4.58 -1.63 15.31
C ILE A 87 4.05 -2.52 16.44
N GLN A 88 4.90 -2.85 17.43
CA GLN A 88 4.46 -3.65 18.57
C GLN A 88 3.35 -2.97 19.38
N GLN A 89 3.38 -1.66 19.54
CA GLN A 89 2.33 -0.94 20.25
C GLN A 89 1.02 -0.89 19.44
N GLN A 90 1.11 -0.74 18.11
CA GLN A 90 -0.02 -0.47 17.24
C GLN A 90 -0.75 -1.72 16.74
N PHE A 91 -0.01 -2.81 16.48
CA PHE A 91 -0.57 -4.03 15.93
C PHE A 91 -0.78 -5.10 17.01
N GLN A 92 -1.41 -4.70 18.11
CA GLN A 92 -1.84 -5.65 19.14
C GLN A 92 -2.95 -6.56 18.62
N PRO A 93 -2.95 -7.87 18.96
CA PRO A 93 -4.02 -8.77 18.57
C PRO A 93 -5.38 -8.26 19.06
N THR A 94 -6.37 -8.26 18.18
CA THR A 94 -7.74 -7.95 18.56
C THR A 94 -8.29 -9.03 19.48
N THR A 95 -8.70 -8.68 20.69
CA THR A 95 -9.29 -9.63 21.66
C THR A 95 -10.75 -9.95 21.35
N ASP A 96 -11.51 -8.95 20.87
CA ASP A 96 -12.93 -9.07 20.53
C ASP A 96 -13.19 -8.54 19.11
N ALA A 97 -13.90 -9.32 18.30
CA ALA A 97 -14.20 -8.93 16.92
C ALA A 97 -15.02 -7.63 16.88
N VAL A 98 -14.44 -6.58 16.27
CA VAL A 98 -15.13 -5.32 16.04
C VAL A 98 -16.14 -5.48 14.91
N ARG A 99 -17.40 -5.10 15.16
CA ARG A 99 -18.48 -5.11 14.17
C ARG A 99 -19.03 -3.71 14.00
N GLY A 100 -19.13 -3.27 12.76
CA GLY A 100 -19.69 -1.98 12.37
C GLY A 100 -19.82 -1.89 10.86
N THR A 101 -20.40 -0.78 10.40
CA THR A 101 -20.31 -0.41 8.98
C THR A 101 -18.87 -0.01 8.62
N HIS A 102 -18.57 0.11 7.33
CA HIS A 102 -17.23 0.57 6.90
C HIS A 102 -16.87 1.93 7.51
N GLY A 103 -17.81 2.88 7.58
CA GLY A 103 -17.56 4.21 8.18
C GLY A 103 -17.40 4.20 9.70
N GLN A 104 -17.80 3.12 10.38
CA GLN A 104 -17.58 2.93 11.82
C GLN A 104 -16.26 2.20 12.11
N ILE A 105 -15.83 1.31 11.22
CA ILE A 105 -14.60 0.51 11.36
C ILE A 105 -13.36 1.27 10.84
N PHE A 106 -13.54 2.07 9.79
CA PHE A 106 -12.49 2.89 9.19
C PHE A 106 -12.78 4.35 9.52
N GLY A 107 -11.91 4.95 10.33
CA GLY A 107 -12.02 6.34 10.75
C GLY A 107 -11.56 7.32 9.67
N ALA A 108 -11.66 8.61 9.99
CA ALA A 108 -10.94 9.63 9.23
C ALA A 108 -9.44 9.51 9.53
N THR A 109 -8.61 9.42 8.50
CA THR A 109 -7.16 9.40 8.66
C THR A 109 -6.66 10.78 9.07
N GLU A 110 -6.17 10.92 10.30
CA GLU A 110 -5.42 12.11 10.74
C GLU A 110 -3.94 11.97 10.38
N ILE A 111 -3.47 12.70 9.37
CA ILE A 111 -2.04 12.74 9.05
C ILE A 111 -1.36 13.73 10.01
N ARG A 112 -0.48 13.23 10.89
CA ARG A 112 0.38 14.06 11.74
C ARG A 112 1.80 14.10 11.16
N GLY A 113 2.30 15.30 10.86
CA GLY A 113 3.63 15.52 10.29
C GLY A 113 3.72 15.38 8.77
N LEU A 114 4.94 15.39 8.23
CA LEU A 114 5.22 15.19 6.80
C LEU A 114 5.21 13.69 6.49
N GLY A 115 4.03 13.13 6.23
CA GLY A 115 3.89 11.74 5.76
C GLY A 115 4.24 11.60 4.28
N MET A 116 4.84 10.48 3.91
CA MET A 116 5.11 10.09 2.53
C MET A 116 4.74 8.61 2.35
N SER A 117 4.22 8.23 1.19
CA SER A 117 3.94 6.82 0.89
C SER A 117 4.29 6.51 -0.55
N THR A 118 4.58 5.25 -0.85
CA THR A 118 4.51 4.68 -2.20
C THR A 118 3.76 3.35 -2.10
N GLU A 119 2.90 3.07 -3.07
CA GLU A 119 2.18 1.80 -3.15
C GLU A 119 2.42 1.17 -4.51
N ILE A 120 2.81 -0.10 -4.46
CA ILE A 120 3.27 -0.88 -5.59
C ILE A 120 2.20 -1.91 -5.91
N GLY A 121 1.71 -1.93 -7.15
CA GLY A 121 0.85 -3.01 -7.65
C GLY A 121 1.69 -4.06 -8.37
N VAL A 122 1.54 -5.33 -7.98
CA VAL A 122 2.14 -6.50 -8.66
C VAL A 122 1.11 -7.61 -8.86
N ALA A 123 1.37 -8.53 -9.78
CA ALA A 123 0.56 -9.73 -9.91
C ALA A 123 0.68 -10.59 -8.65
N LEU A 124 -0.38 -11.34 -8.31
CA LEU A 124 -0.40 -12.15 -7.09
C LEU A 124 0.80 -13.12 -7.00
N GLN A 125 1.21 -13.73 -8.11
CA GLN A 125 2.37 -14.63 -8.14
C GLN A 125 3.72 -13.94 -7.88
N ASP A 126 3.79 -12.62 -8.05
CA ASP A 126 5.00 -11.83 -7.87
C ASP A 126 5.06 -11.17 -6.48
N ALA A 127 4.01 -11.32 -5.66
CA ALA A 127 3.88 -10.66 -4.36
C ALA A 127 5.01 -10.99 -3.38
N GLU A 128 5.42 -12.27 -3.34
CA GLU A 128 6.53 -12.73 -2.49
C GLU A 128 7.86 -12.13 -2.96
N ALA A 129 8.19 -12.27 -4.24
CA ALA A 129 9.44 -11.76 -4.81
C ALA A 129 9.56 -10.23 -4.69
N ALA A 130 8.44 -9.49 -4.85
CA ALA A 130 8.39 -8.05 -4.66
C ALA A 130 8.59 -7.67 -3.19
N THR A 131 7.99 -8.42 -2.26
CA THR A 131 8.18 -8.21 -0.83
C THR A 131 9.62 -8.46 -0.41
N GLU A 132 10.25 -9.53 -0.90
CA GLU A 132 11.66 -9.80 -0.67
C GLU A 132 12.59 -8.70 -1.20
N ALA A 133 12.24 -8.09 -2.34
CA ALA A 133 12.97 -6.94 -2.89
C ALA A 133 12.93 -5.75 -1.92
N ILE A 134 11.74 -5.44 -1.41
CA ILE A 134 11.52 -4.37 -0.44
C ILE A 134 12.31 -4.64 0.85
N LEU A 135 12.18 -5.83 1.42
CA LEU A 135 12.87 -6.22 2.65
C LEU A 135 14.39 -6.16 2.47
N ALA A 136 14.92 -6.63 1.33
CA ALA A 136 16.35 -6.58 1.05
C ALA A 136 16.88 -5.14 0.99
N VAL A 137 16.10 -4.18 0.47
CA VAL A 137 16.48 -2.76 0.50
C VAL A 137 16.41 -2.21 1.92
N ALA A 138 15.35 -2.49 2.68
CA ALA A 138 15.21 -2.03 4.07
C ALA A 138 16.39 -2.50 4.96
N GLN A 139 16.89 -3.71 4.73
CA GLN A 139 18.05 -4.25 5.46
C GLN A 139 19.38 -3.53 5.14
N ARG A 140 19.55 -3.03 3.90
CA ARG A 140 20.75 -2.31 3.47
C ARG A 140 20.65 -0.80 3.72
N HIS A 141 19.44 -0.26 3.66
CA HIS A 141 19.12 1.15 3.79
C HIS A 141 17.86 1.32 4.63
N ALA A 142 18.03 1.29 5.96
CA ALA A 142 16.92 1.39 6.89
C ALA A 142 16.17 2.73 6.71
N PHE A 143 14.85 2.68 6.58
CA PHE A 143 13.96 3.84 6.52
C PHE A 143 12.71 3.59 7.39
N ALA A 144 12.10 4.67 7.87
CA ALA A 144 11.00 4.60 8.84
C ALA A 144 9.68 4.26 8.13
N SER A 145 9.42 2.96 7.94
CA SER A 145 8.25 2.46 7.22
C SER A 145 7.83 1.06 7.66
N ILE A 146 6.60 0.68 7.34
CA ILE A 146 6.09 -0.70 7.39
C ILE A 146 5.83 -1.21 5.97
N VAL A 147 5.66 -2.52 5.81
CA VAL A 147 5.30 -3.12 4.51
C VAL A 147 3.90 -3.70 4.61
N ALA A 148 2.90 -3.06 4.00
CA ALA A 148 1.50 -3.47 4.08
C ALA A 148 1.02 -4.06 2.75
N LEU A 149 0.70 -5.35 2.74
CA LEU A 149 0.18 -6.07 1.58
C LEU A 149 -1.34 -6.17 1.65
N ARG A 150 -2.02 -5.77 0.58
CA ARG A 150 -3.47 -5.94 0.38
C ARG A 150 -3.74 -6.60 -0.96
N TYR A 151 -4.93 -7.17 -1.10
CA TYR A 151 -5.29 -7.97 -2.26
C TYR A 151 -6.61 -7.48 -2.84
N VAL A 152 -6.55 -6.98 -4.07
CA VAL A 152 -7.71 -6.37 -4.74
C VAL A 152 -7.94 -7.00 -6.11
N LYS A 153 -9.20 -7.06 -6.52
CA LYS A 153 -9.55 -7.48 -7.87
C LYS A 153 -8.94 -6.55 -8.90
N ALA A 154 -8.51 -7.11 -10.02
CA ALA A 154 -7.99 -6.34 -11.13
C ALA A 154 -9.02 -5.29 -11.58
N SER A 155 -8.58 -4.04 -11.73
CA SER A 155 -9.40 -2.96 -12.24
C SER A 155 -9.38 -2.94 -13.77
N PRO A 156 -10.55 -2.78 -14.42
CA PRO A 156 -10.63 -2.63 -15.87
C PRO A 156 -10.21 -1.24 -16.35
N ALA A 157 -10.01 -0.26 -15.44
CA ALA A 157 -9.64 1.09 -15.84
C ALA A 157 -8.26 1.11 -16.51
N THR A 158 -8.14 1.93 -17.56
CA THR A 158 -7.03 1.86 -18.52
C THR A 158 -5.65 2.00 -17.85
N LEU A 159 -5.50 2.93 -16.92
CA LEU A 159 -4.26 3.19 -16.19
C LEU A 159 -4.36 2.83 -14.70
N ALA A 160 -5.24 1.93 -14.30
CA ALA A 160 -5.25 1.49 -12.90
C ALA A 160 -3.95 0.75 -12.56
N PHE A 161 -3.26 1.17 -11.51
CA PHE A 161 -2.09 0.44 -11.01
C PHE A 161 -2.49 -0.98 -10.52
N THR A 162 -3.75 -1.14 -10.12
CA THR A 162 -4.37 -2.44 -9.78
C THR A 162 -4.79 -3.27 -11.00
N ARG A 163 -3.97 -3.34 -12.05
CA ARG A 163 -4.32 -3.96 -13.35
C ARG A 163 -3.99 -5.45 -13.50
N PHE A 164 -3.32 -6.07 -12.52
CA PHE A 164 -2.86 -7.45 -12.67
C PHE A 164 -4.00 -8.42 -12.37
N GLU A 165 -4.27 -9.31 -13.32
CA GLU A 165 -5.35 -10.30 -13.26
C GLU A 165 -4.90 -11.62 -12.63
N PRO A 166 -5.78 -12.32 -11.89
CA PRO A 166 -7.13 -11.88 -11.48
C PRO A 166 -7.12 -10.96 -10.24
N ILE A 167 -6.03 -10.98 -9.49
CA ILE A 167 -5.82 -10.23 -8.24
C ILE A 167 -4.50 -9.48 -8.37
N THR A 168 -4.54 -8.18 -8.06
CA THR A 168 -3.33 -7.40 -7.79
C THR A 168 -3.04 -7.48 -6.30
N CYS A 169 -1.80 -7.83 -5.95
CA CYS A 169 -1.28 -7.53 -4.63
C CYS A 169 -0.78 -6.09 -4.64
N THR A 170 -1.35 -5.25 -3.77
CA THR A 170 -0.83 -3.90 -3.53
C THR A 170 0.05 -3.92 -2.29
N ILE A 171 1.23 -3.32 -2.39
CA ILE A 171 2.22 -3.26 -1.32
C ILE A 171 2.48 -1.79 -1.02
N GLU A 172 1.89 -1.31 0.08
CA GLU A 172 2.02 0.06 0.55
C GLU A 172 3.17 0.19 1.54
N LEU A 173 3.96 1.26 1.37
CA LEU A 173 5.07 1.64 2.21
C LEU A 173 4.81 3.04 2.79
N PRO A 174 3.95 3.18 3.80
CA PRO A 174 3.78 4.45 4.46
C PRO A 174 5.02 4.76 5.31
N ALA A 175 5.50 5.99 5.25
CA ALA A 175 6.77 6.37 5.85
C ALA A 175 6.82 7.85 6.24
N VAL A 176 7.88 8.20 6.97
CA VAL A 176 8.25 9.61 7.18
C VAL A 176 8.74 10.24 5.88
N GLY A 177 8.24 11.42 5.56
CA GLY A 177 8.77 12.27 4.49
C GLY A 177 10.19 12.73 4.80
N SER A 178 11.16 12.13 4.10
CA SER A 178 12.58 12.48 4.20
C SER A 178 13.31 12.11 2.91
N ALA A 179 14.44 12.77 2.63
CA ALA A 179 15.31 12.40 1.51
C ALA A 179 15.79 10.93 1.60
N ARG A 180 15.91 10.40 2.83
CA ARG A 180 16.28 9.01 3.08
C ARG A 180 15.19 8.03 2.64
N THR A 181 13.93 8.38 2.88
CA THR A 181 12.74 7.63 2.43
C THR A 181 12.62 7.68 0.90
N GLU A 182 12.77 8.86 0.30
CA GLU A 182 12.78 9.00 -1.17
C GLU A 182 13.86 8.12 -1.81
N GLU A 183 15.06 8.10 -1.22
CA GLU A 183 16.14 7.24 -1.67
C GLU A 183 15.82 5.76 -1.49
N ALA A 184 15.17 5.38 -0.38
CA ALA A 184 14.71 4.01 -0.17
C ALA A 184 13.73 3.58 -1.27
N TYR A 185 12.76 4.42 -1.62
CA TYR A 185 11.80 4.13 -2.69
C TYR A 185 12.49 3.95 -4.05
N ARG A 186 13.43 4.83 -4.41
CA ARG A 186 14.22 4.69 -5.64
C ARG A 186 15.00 3.38 -5.67
N GLN A 187 15.61 2.98 -4.55
CA GLN A 187 16.33 1.71 -4.44
C GLN A 187 15.39 0.49 -4.52
N ILE A 188 14.20 0.57 -3.94
CA ILE A 188 13.16 -0.48 -4.04
C ILE A 188 12.74 -0.66 -5.49
N TRP A 189 12.41 0.43 -6.19
CA TRP A 189 12.05 0.39 -7.60
C TRP A 189 13.17 -0.16 -8.48
N SER A 190 14.42 0.23 -8.19
CA SER A 190 15.59 -0.28 -8.90
C SER A 190 15.83 -1.78 -8.63
N GLU A 191 15.56 -2.25 -7.41
CA GLU A 191 15.67 -3.67 -7.05
C GLU A 191 14.57 -4.50 -7.73
N LEU A 192 13.35 -3.97 -7.87
CA LEU A 192 12.28 -4.59 -8.66
C LEU A 192 12.67 -4.71 -10.14
N ASP A 193 13.18 -3.62 -10.73
CA ASP A 193 13.72 -3.61 -12.09
C ASP A 193 14.83 -4.66 -12.26
N ARG A 194 15.79 -4.70 -11.33
CA ARG A 194 16.92 -5.64 -11.35
C ARG A 194 16.47 -7.11 -11.28
N ARG A 195 15.39 -7.39 -10.55
CA ARG A 195 14.80 -8.73 -10.44
C ARG A 195 13.85 -9.06 -11.60
N GLY A 196 13.58 -8.11 -12.49
CA GLY A 196 12.66 -8.30 -13.61
C GLY A 196 11.19 -8.45 -13.18
N ILE A 197 10.81 -7.91 -12.01
CA ILE A 197 9.46 -8.02 -11.47
C ILE A 197 8.58 -6.95 -12.14
N PRO A 198 7.51 -7.31 -12.88
CA PRO A 198 6.59 -6.34 -13.44
C PRO A 198 5.77 -5.67 -12.33
N TYR A 199 5.75 -4.35 -12.32
CA TYR A 199 5.01 -3.60 -11.30
C TYR A 199 4.44 -2.30 -11.84
N THR A 200 3.54 -1.70 -11.06
CA THR A 200 2.96 -0.37 -11.28
C THR A 200 3.01 0.42 -9.97
N LEU A 201 2.81 1.73 -10.04
CA LEU A 201 2.83 2.61 -8.86
C LEU A 201 1.51 3.37 -8.72
N HIS A 202 1.07 3.56 -7.48
CA HIS A 202 -0.14 4.31 -7.17
C HIS A 202 0.01 5.79 -7.55
N TRP A 203 -0.92 6.31 -8.38
CA TRP A 203 -0.84 7.66 -8.95
C TRP A 203 -0.93 8.82 -7.94
N GLY A 204 -1.59 8.60 -6.81
CA GLY A 204 -1.75 9.57 -5.73
C GLY A 204 -0.66 9.54 -4.65
N GLN A 205 0.44 8.82 -4.88
CA GLN A 205 1.53 8.63 -3.92
C GLN A 205 2.90 8.83 -4.61
N GLY A 206 4.00 8.59 -3.90
CA GLY A 206 5.35 8.63 -4.47
C GLY A 206 5.47 7.66 -5.65
N LEU A 207 5.82 8.20 -6.82
CA LEU A 207 5.87 7.44 -8.07
C LEU A 207 7.05 7.84 -8.97
N ARG A 208 7.35 6.99 -9.96
CA ARG A 208 8.31 7.28 -11.04
C ARG A 208 7.64 8.04 -12.17
N ALA A 209 7.86 9.36 -12.22
CA ALA A 209 7.34 10.23 -13.27
C ALA A 209 8.23 10.12 -14.53
N ASP A 210 8.12 8.99 -15.22
CA ASP A 210 8.97 8.63 -16.36
C ASP A 210 8.14 7.95 -17.45
N ALA A 211 8.12 8.55 -18.65
CA ALA A 211 7.31 8.06 -19.77
C ALA A 211 7.64 6.62 -20.16
N ASP A 212 8.93 6.24 -20.13
CA ASP A 212 9.34 4.89 -20.48
C ASP A 212 8.85 3.87 -19.44
N PHE A 213 8.94 4.19 -18.14
CA PHE A 213 8.36 3.39 -17.08
C PHE A 213 6.84 3.23 -17.24
N ILE A 214 6.10 4.32 -17.49
CA ILE A 214 4.65 4.26 -17.70
C ILE A 214 4.31 3.39 -18.92
N ARG A 215 5.07 3.52 -20.02
CA ARG A 215 4.88 2.70 -21.21
C ARG A 215 5.20 1.23 -20.97
N ARG A 216 6.27 0.89 -20.24
CA ARG A 216 6.55 -0.49 -19.82
C ARG A 216 5.44 -1.04 -18.92
N SER A 217 4.92 -0.21 -18.02
CA SER A 217 3.92 -0.58 -17.01
C SER A 217 2.53 -0.84 -17.60
N PHE A 218 2.14 -0.14 -18.66
CA PHE A 218 0.77 -0.17 -19.18
C PHE A 218 0.66 -0.55 -20.67
N GLY A 219 1.75 -0.50 -21.44
CA GLY A 219 1.80 -0.89 -22.85
C GLY A 219 0.78 -0.14 -23.70
N ALA A 220 0.03 -0.89 -24.52
CA ALA A 220 -1.01 -0.36 -25.39
C ALA A 220 -2.16 0.35 -24.64
N ARG A 221 -2.30 0.13 -23.33
CA ARG A 221 -3.30 0.84 -22.52
C ARG A 221 -3.00 2.34 -22.46
N VAL A 222 -1.73 2.75 -22.53
CA VAL A 222 -1.40 4.19 -22.60
C VAL A 222 -1.97 4.82 -23.87
N ASP A 223 -1.89 4.14 -25.02
CA ASP A 223 -2.47 4.65 -26.26
C ASP A 223 -3.99 4.72 -26.20
N ALA A 224 -4.63 3.71 -25.61
CA ALA A 224 -6.07 3.74 -25.38
C ALA A 224 -6.49 4.92 -24.48
N TRP A 225 -5.72 5.22 -23.44
CA TRP A 225 -5.99 6.35 -22.55
C TRP A 225 -5.81 7.69 -23.28
N LEU A 226 -4.71 7.85 -24.06
CA LEU A 226 -4.47 9.05 -24.86
C LEU A 226 -5.56 9.25 -25.93
N ALA A 227 -5.98 8.18 -26.59
CA ALA A 227 -7.07 8.23 -27.56
C ALA A 227 -8.39 8.66 -26.92
N ALA A 228 -8.75 8.08 -25.76
CA ALA A 228 -9.94 8.49 -25.01
C ALA A 228 -9.87 9.96 -24.58
N ARG A 229 -8.69 10.43 -24.14
CA ARG A 229 -8.45 11.83 -23.78
C ARG A 229 -8.63 12.77 -24.97
N ARG A 230 -8.11 12.42 -26.15
CA ARG A 230 -8.27 13.20 -27.40
C ARG A 230 -9.71 13.28 -27.86
N GLN A 231 -10.46 12.18 -27.70
CA GLN A 231 -11.86 12.11 -28.07
C GLN A 231 -12.73 12.96 -27.13
N PHE A 232 -12.43 12.94 -25.82
CA PHE A 232 -13.24 13.62 -24.81
C PHE A 232 -12.91 15.11 -24.66
N LEU A 233 -11.63 15.49 -24.73
CA LEU A 233 -11.16 16.85 -24.48
C LEU A 233 -10.74 17.58 -25.75
N SER A 234 -11.17 18.84 -25.89
CA SER A 234 -10.67 19.76 -26.92
C SER A 234 -9.17 20.04 -26.73
N PRO A 235 -8.44 20.51 -27.75
CA PRO A 235 -7.02 20.87 -27.60
C PRO A 235 -6.76 21.87 -26.48
N ALA A 236 -7.66 22.84 -26.26
CA ALA A 236 -7.54 23.79 -25.16
C ALA A 236 -7.74 23.12 -23.80
N ALA A 237 -8.73 22.22 -23.68
CA ALA A 237 -8.99 21.48 -22.45
C ALA A 237 -7.85 20.50 -22.13
N ARG A 238 -7.25 19.84 -23.12
CA ARG A 238 -6.08 18.96 -22.89
C ARG A 238 -4.91 19.70 -22.28
N ARG A 239 -4.62 20.92 -22.76
CA ARG A 239 -3.62 21.79 -22.13
C ARG A 239 -4.01 22.22 -20.72
N MET A 240 -5.27 22.62 -20.52
CA MET A 240 -5.77 23.06 -19.21
C MET A 240 -5.69 21.96 -18.14
N PHE A 241 -5.94 20.70 -18.52
CA PHE A 241 -5.90 19.55 -17.63
C PHE A 241 -4.58 18.76 -17.70
N SER A 242 -3.49 19.40 -18.12
CA SER A 242 -2.15 18.83 -18.07
C SER A 242 -1.28 19.62 -17.10
N ASN A 243 -0.34 18.93 -16.48
CA ASN A 243 0.67 19.52 -15.60
C ASN A 243 2.01 18.79 -15.82
N ASP A 244 3.07 19.23 -15.14
CA ASP A 244 4.41 18.67 -15.30
C ASP A 244 4.47 17.17 -15.06
N LEU A 245 3.67 16.65 -14.12
CA LEU A 245 3.57 15.21 -13.85
C LEU A 245 2.97 14.45 -15.05
N VAL A 246 1.86 14.93 -15.60
CA VAL A 246 1.21 14.32 -16.77
C VAL A 246 2.15 14.37 -17.99
N VAL A 247 2.90 15.47 -18.15
CA VAL A 247 3.92 15.61 -19.20
C VAL A 247 5.05 14.61 -19.01
N ALA A 248 5.65 14.55 -17.81
CA ALA A 248 6.77 13.66 -17.50
C ALA A 248 6.42 12.17 -17.67
N CYS A 249 5.18 11.81 -17.37
CA CYS A 249 4.63 10.46 -17.58
C CYS A 249 4.33 10.13 -19.05
N GLY A 250 4.53 11.05 -19.99
CA GLY A 250 4.18 10.86 -21.40
C GLY A 250 2.67 10.79 -21.65
N LEU A 251 1.89 11.42 -20.78
CA LEU A 251 0.42 11.44 -20.80
C LEU A 251 -0.15 12.81 -21.24
N ALA A 252 0.71 13.78 -21.55
CA ALA A 252 0.29 15.04 -22.15
C ALA A 252 0.45 15.00 -23.67
N ASP A 253 -0.53 15.58 -24.39
CA ASP A 253 -0.56 15.69 -25.85
C ASP A 253 -1.17 17.01 -26.34
#